data_AF-A0A7W1ULM9-F1
#
_entry.id   AF-A0A7W1ULM9-F1
#
_cell.length_a   1.000
_cell.length_b   1.000
_cell.length_c   1.000
_cell.angle_alpha   90.00
_cell.angle_beta   90.00
_cell.angle_gamma   90.00
#
_symmetry.space_group_name_H-M   'P 1'
#
loop_
_entity.id
_entity.type
_entity.pdbx_description
1 polymer ?
#
loop_
_entity_poly.entity_id
_entity_poly.type
_entity_poly.pdbx_seq_one_letter_code
_entity_poly.pdbx_strand_id
1 'polypeptide(L)'
;MVRLIYLPAGKGAKKQGVDDYLASGHTVDELLEYATPDLKSPPHDKEPEHPYRATPGGLVWDKPTQNGSVPTTLTNFTARIKADASEDDGAEVERGFEIEAMLLGRRHTFTVPAKQFPGMGWVAEHLGAGAIVQPGFGIKDHARTAVQTLSGEIPARRVYAHTGWRKIGDEWLYLHAGGAVGGSAGGEGSEAQVELSGALRERELPTASPEGEEMLGAVRASLALLEVAPGGISYPLLAAAYRAPLGESDLSIHLSGPTGEGKSELAALFQQHYGAELDARSLLSWESTENAIEGQAFTLKDQLLILDD
;
A
#
# COMPACT_ATOMS: atom_id res chain seq x y z
N MET A 1 15.26 -1.19 59.48
CA MET A 1 15.18 -1.31 58.01
C MET A 1 14.52 -2.65 57.71
N VAL A 2 13.35 -2.65 57.08
CA VAL A 2 12.61 -3.90 56.77
C VAL A 2 13.23 -4.53 55.52
N ARG A 3 13.39 -5.85 55.51
CA ARG A 3 13.85 -6.62 54.35
C ARG A 3 12.81 -7.69 54.00
N LEU A 4 12.71 -8.00 52.72
CA LEU A 4 11.77 -8.95 52.13
C LEU A 4 12.53 -10.19 51.67
N ILE A 5 11.96 -11.38 51.86
CA ILE A 5 12.59 -12.65 51.48
C ILE A 5 11.74 -13.30 50.39
N TYR A 6 12.35 -13.56 49.23
CA TYR A 6 11.71 -14.24 48.10
C TYR A 6 12.29 -15.64 47.94
N LEU A 7 11.54 -16.64 48.40
CA LEU A 7 11.96 -18.04 48.29
C LEU A 7 11.99 -18.52 46.83
N PRO A 8 12.96 -19.37 46.46
CA PRO A 8 12.92 -20.08 45.19
C PRO A 8 11.72 -21.02 45.13
N ALA A 9 11.31 -21.41 43.92
CA ALA A 9 10.23 -22.38 43.76
C ALA A 9 10.70 -23.77 44.25
N GLY A 10 9.80 -24.50 44.93
CA GLY A 10 10.07 -25.86 45.36
C GLY A 10 10.18 -26.83 44.18
N LYS A 11 10.61 -28.07 44.45
CA LYS A 11 10.72 -29.12 43.42
C LYS A 11 9.46 -29.20 42.55
N GLY A 12 9.63 -29.09 41.24
CA GLY A 12 8.52 -29.10 40.26
C GLY A 12 7.82 -27.75 40.08
N ALA A 13 8.50 -26.63 40.35
CA ALA A 13 7.97 -25.27 40.22
C ALA A 13 6.73 -24.96 41.07
N LYS A 14 6.55 -25.70 42.17
CA LYS A 14 5.45 -25.48 43.11
C LYS A 14 5.76 -24.33 44.05
N LYS A 15 4.71 -23.62 44.47
CA LYS A 15 4.80 -22.60 45.52
C LYS A 15 5.37 -23.24 46.80
N GLN A 16 6.43 -22.65 47.33
CA GLN A 16 7.11 -23.11 48.54
C GLN A 16 6.90 -22.09 49.66
N GLY A 17 6.43 -22.55 50.82
CA GLY A 17 6.34 -21.75 52.03
C GLY A 17 7.67 -21.68 52.80
N VAL A 18 7.78 -20.74 53.75
CA VAL A 18 8.97 -20.62 54.62
C VAL A 18 9.10 -21.84 55.53
N ASP A 19 7.98 -22.38 55.98
CA ASP A 19 7.86 -23.64 56.71
C ASP A 19 8.38 -24.83 55.89
N ASP A 20 7.95 -24.97 54.64
CA ASP A 20 8.43 -26.03 53.74
C ASP A 20 9.92 -25.89 53.42
N TYR A 21 10.41 -24.66 53.28
CA TYR A 21 11.81 -24.36 53.01
C TYR A 21 12.71 -24.82 54.17
N LEU A 22 12.37 -24.44 55.41
CA LEU A 22 13.12 -24.85 56.60
C LEU A 22 13.00 -26.35 56.88
N ALA A 23 11.81 -26.94 56.69
CA ALA A 23 11.60 -28.38 56.86
C ALA A 23 12.42 -29.23 55.87
N SER A 24 12.84 -28.66 54.74
CA SER A 24 13.68 -29.33 53.74
C SER A 24 15.18 -29.36 54.07
N GLY A 25 15.58 -28.83 55.23
CA GLY A 25 16.95 -28.87 55.74
C GLY A 25 17.73 -27.56 55.59
N HIS A 26 17.11 -26.53 55.02
CA HIS A 26 17.71 -25.20 54.89
C HIS A 26 17.77 -24.46 56.22
N THR A 27 18.81 -23.66 56.41
CA THR A 27 19.02 -22.90 57.65
C THR A 27 18.40 -21.51 57.59
N VAL A 28 18.26 -20.87 58.76
CA VAL A 28 17.82 -19.46 58.83
C VAL A 28 18.84 -18.53 58.18
N ASP A 29 20.13 -18.85 58.23
CA ASP A 29 21.17 -18.05 57.57
C ASP A 29 21.00 -18.09 56.03
N GLU A 30 20.72 -19.27 55.46
CA GLU A 30 20.39 -19.43 54.03
C GLU A 30 19.10 -18.67 53.65
N LEU A 31 18.10 -18.65 54.53
CA LEU A 31 16.88 -17.87 54.33
C LEU A 31 17.18 -16.36 54.26
N LEU A 32 18.13 -15.88 55.07
CA LEU A 32 18.54 -14.48 55.11
C LEU A 32 19.38 -14.05 53.89
N GLU A 33 20.03 -14.99 53.19
CA GLU A 33 20.72 -14.69 51.92
C GLU A 33 19.75 -14.18 50.84
N TYR A 34 18.47 -14.59 50.90
CA TYR A 34 17.42 -14.10 50.00
C TYR A 34 16.80 -12.76 50.44
N ALA A 35 17.26 -12.17 51.55
CA ALA A 35 16.70 -10.93 52.09
C ALA A 35 17.15 -9.71 51.26
N THR A 36 16.22 -9.14 50.50
CA THR A 36 16.42 -7.92 49.72
C THR A 36 15.62 -6.75 50.29
N PRO A 37 16.13 -5.50 50.21
CA PRO A 37 15.32 -4.31 50.46
C PRO A 37 14.31 -4.03 49.33
N ASP A 38 14.44 -4.68 48.18
CA ASP A 38 13.66 -4.39 46.98
C ASP A 38 12.34 -5.16 46.95
N LEU A 39 11.23 -4.42 46.89
CA LEU A 39 9.92 -4.99 46.64
C LEU A 39 9.81 -5.39 45.16
N LYS A 40 9.89 -6.69 44.86
CA LYS A 40 9.56 -7.22 43.52
C LYS A 40 8.10 -6.86 43.22
N SER A 41 7.89 -6.15 42.12
CA SER A 41 6.55 -6.00 41.57
C SER A 41 6.02 -7.40 41.19
N PRO A 42 4.77 -7.75 41.51
CA PRO A 42 4.19 -8.98 40.99
C PRO A 42 4.30 -8.97 39.46
N PRO A 43 4.46 -10.13 38.80
CA PRO A 43 4.32 -10.18 37.35
C PRO A 43 2.95 -9.60 37.00
N HIS A 44 2.96 -8.46 36.31
CA HIS A 44 1.75 -7.95 35.69
C HIS A 44 1.38 -8.97 34.61
N ASP A 45 0.49 -9.91 34.94
CA ASP A 45 -0.41 -10.47 33.93
C ASP A 45 -1.16 -9.24 33.41
N LYS A 46 -0.64 -8.63 32.33
CA LYS A 46 -1.31 -7.52 31.68
C LYS A 46 -2.68 -8.05 31.29
N GLU A 47 -3.73 -7.51 31.91
CA GLU A 47 -5.08 -7.72 31.40
C GLU A 47 -5.06 -7.40 29.90
N PRO A 48 -5.67 -8.24 29.05
CA PRO A 48 -5.66 -7.97 27.62
C PRO A 48 -6.27 -6.59 27.38
N GLU A 49 -5.55 -5.72 26.66
CA GLU A 49 -5.94 -4.32 26.41
C GLU A 49 -7.33 -4.21 25.75
N HIS A 50 -7.81 -5.31 25.16
CA HIS A 50 -9.11 -5.41 24.50
C HIS A 50 -9.67 -6.85 24.58
N PRO A 51 -11.01 -7.03 24.50
CA PRO A 51 -11.66 -8.33 24.67
C PRO A 51 -11.62 -9.22 23.42
N TYR A 52 -10.79 -8.92 22.42
CA TYR A 52 -10.73 -9.65 21.16
C TYR A 52 -9.47 -10.49 21.02
N ARG A 53 -9.60 -11.68 20.43
CA ARG A 53 -8.47 -12.59 20.14
C ARG A 53 -8.60 -13.19 18.75
N ALA A 54 -7.46 -13.33 18.07
CA ALA A 54 -7.33 -14.17 16.88
C ALA A 54 -6.90 -15.59 17.29
N THR A 55 -7.55 -16.61 16.75
CA THR A 55 -7.23 -18.02 16.98
C THR A 55 -7.09 -18.75 15.65
N PRO A 56 -6.52 -19.98 15.62
CA PRO A 56 -6.51 -20.79 14.40
C PRO A 56 -7.92 -21.09 13.83
N GLY A 57 -8.96 -21.02 14.69
CA GLY A 57 -10.35 -21.22 14.31
C GLY A 57 -11.12 -19.95 13.95
N GLY A 58 -10.48 -18.78 13.97
CA GLY A 58 -11.08 -17.48 13.64
C GLY A 58 -11.03 -16.45 14.78
N LEU A 59 -11.82 -15.39 14.67
CA LEU A 59 -11.88 -14.31 15.66
C LEU A 59 -12.83 -14.67 16.80
N VAL A 60 -12.41 -14.37 18.03
CA VAL A 60 -13.16 -14.63 19.27
C VAL A 60 -13.29 -13.32 20.04
N TRP A 61 -14.48 -13.08 20.60
CA TRP A 61 -14.75 -12.06 21.58
C TRP A 61 -14.89 -12.70 22.96
N ASP A 62 -14.00 -12.35 23.88
CA ASP A 62 -14.11 -12.67 25.29
C ASP A 62 -15.13 -11.74 25.95
N LYS A 63 -16.40 -12.09 25.79
CA LYS A 63 -17.53 -11.30 26.27
C LYS A 63 -17.45 -11.15 27.79
N PRO A 64 -17.29 -9.93 28.34
CA PRO A 64 -17.27 -9.73 29.77
C PRO A 64 -18.63 -10.07 30.39
N THR A 65 -18.63 -10.84 31.48
CA THR A 65 -19.82 -11.15 32.29
C THR A 65 -19.52 -10.95 33.78
N GLN A 66 -20.56 -10.98 34.61
CA GLN A 66 -20.41 -10.84 36.08
C GLN A 66 -19.52 -11.93 36.70
N ASN A 67 -19.39 -13.10 36.04
CA ASN A 67 -18.63 -14.25 36.52
C ASN A 67 -17.33 -14.48 35.72
N GLY A 68 -16.84 -13.46 35.00
CA GLY A 68 -15.65 -13.55 34.14
C GLY A 68 -16.00 -13.48 32.65
N SER A 69 -15.01 -13.68 31.77
CA SER A 69 -15.21 -13.59 30.33
C SER A 69 -15.67 -14.91 29.71
N VAL A 70 -16.66 -14.86 28.83
CA VAL A 70 -17.13 -16.02 28.05
C VAL A 70 -16.69 -15.88 26.59
N PRO A 71 -15.89 -16.82 26.06
CA PRO A 71 -15.44 -16.77 24.67
C PRO A 71 -16.61 -16.99 23.72
N THR A 72 -16.85 -16.02 22.84
CA THR A 72 -17.89 -16.03 21.81
C THR A 72 -17.21 -15.97 20.45
N THR A 73 -17.38 -17.00 19.63
CA THR A 73 -16.84 -17.03 18.27
C THR A 73 -17.53 -15.98 17.41
N LEU A 74 -16.75 -15.15 16.74
CA LEU A 74 -17.23 -14.11 15.83
C LEU A 74 -17.19 -14.57 14.37
N THR A 75 -16.11 -15.27 13.99
CA THR A 75 -15.85 -15.70 12.61
C THR A 75 -15.11 -17.04 12.61
N ASN A 76 -15.12 -17.75 11.47
CA ASN A 76 -14.27 -18.92 11.23
C ASN A 76 -12.95 -18.59 10.49
N PHE A 77 -12.67 -17.31 10.29
CA PHE A 77 -11.48 -16.77 9.64
C PHE A 77 -10.89 -15.66 10.49
N THR A 78 -9.62 -15.32 10.29
CA THR A 78 -9.03 -14.10 10.86
C THR A 78 -8.81 -13.08 9.75
N ALA A 79 -8.82 -11.79 10.09
CA ALA A 79 -8.50 -10.72 9.17
C ALA A 79 -7.83 -9.58 9.93
N ARG A 80 -6.91 -8.88 9.26
CA ARG A 80 -6.24 -7.67 9.75
C ARG A 80 -6.09 -6.68 8.60
N ILE A 81 -6.24 -5.40 8.91
CA ILE A 81 -5.94 -4.29 8.03
C ILE A 81 -4.41 -4.08 8.07
N LYS A 82 -3.77 -4.18 6.91
CA LYS A 82 -2.33 -3.98 6.75
C LYS A 82 -1.97 -2.55 6.38
N ALA A 83 -2.87 -1.85 5.68
CA ALA A 83 -2.69 -0.46 5.31
C ALA A 83 -4.05 0.25 5.15
N ASP A 84 -4.05 1.54 5.45
CA ASP A 84 -5.11 2.49 5.08
C ASP A 84 -4.64 3.23 3.82
N ALA A 85 -5.05 2.74 2.67
CA ALA A 85 -4.63 3.24 1.36
C ALA A 85 -5.63 4.27 0.84
N SER A 86 -5.15 5.41 0.37
CA SER A 86 -5.94 6.35 -0.43
C SER A 86 -5.45 6.31 -1.88
N GLU A 87 -6.33 5.97 -2.79
CA GLU A 87 -6.07 5.99 -4.24
C GLU A 87 -6.59 7.29 -4.81
N ASP A 88 -5.72 8.04 -5.48
CA ASP A 88 -6.02 9.30 -6.17
C ASP A 88 -5.94 9.05 -7.67
N ASP A 89 -7.08 9.09 -8.37
CA ASP A 89 -7.15 8.88 -9.82
C ASP A 89 -6.94 10.19 -10.62
N GLY A 90 -6.73 11.31 -9.92
CA GLY A 90 -6.56 12.64 -10.50
C GLY A 90 -7.81 13.50 -10.41
N ALA A 91 -9.00 12.91 -10.25
CA ALA A 91 -10.27 13.61 -10.02
C ALA A 91 -10.81 13.36 -8.61
N GLU A 92 -10.85 12.12 -8.16
CA GLU A 92 -11.36 11.69 -6.88
C GLU A 92 -10.27 10.99 -6.05
N VAL A 93 -10.47 11.00 -4.73
CA VAL A 93 -9.62 10.24 -3.80
C VAL A 93 -10.51 9.24 -3.07
N GLU A 94 -10.36 7.96 -3.40
CA GLU A 94 -11.06 6.88 -2.73
C GLU A 94 -10.17 6.24 -1.66
N ARG A 95 -10.75 5.96 -0.49
CA ARG A 95 -10.07 5.27 0.59
C ARG A 95 -10.40 3.78 0.58
N GLY A 96 -9.39 2.94 0.70
CA GLY A 96 -9.48 1.50 0.82
C GLY A 96 -8.63 0.96 1.97
N PHE A 97 -9.01 -0.20 2.49
CA PHE A 97 -8.22 -0.94 3.46
C PHE A 97 -7.65 -2.18 2.80
N GLU A 98 -6.33 -2.34 2.85
CA GLU A 98 -5.69 -3.59 2.46
C GLU A 98 -5.88 -4.60 3.58
N ILE A 99 -6.58 -5.69 3.28
CA ILE A 99 -6.90 -6.74 4.23
C ILE A 99 -6.06 -7.98 3.93
N GLU A 100 -5.38 -8.47 4.94
CA GLU A 100 -4.85 -9.83 4.98
C GLU A 100 -5.79 -10.70 5.81
N ALA A 101 -6.31 -11.77 5.22
CA ALA A 101 -7.21 -12.71 5.88
C ALA A 101 -6.69 -14.15 5.79
N MET A 102 -6.97 -14.93 6.84
CA MET A 102 -6.66 -16.35 6.90
C MET A 102 -7.94 -17.17 7.05
N LEU A 103 -8.20 -18.05 6.08
CA LEU A 103 -9.32 -18.98 6.08
C LEU A 103 -8.81 -20.39 5.80
N LEU A 104 -9.09 -21.35 6.68
CA LEU A 104 -8.66 -22.76 6.54
C LEU A 104 -7.15 -22.91 6.26
N GLY A 105 -6.33 -22.07 6.90
CA GLY A 105 -4.87 -22.06 6.71
C GLY A 105 -4.38 -21.41 5.41
N ARG A 106 -5.27 -20.89 4.57
CA ARG A 106 -4.92 -20.15 3.34
C ARG A 106 -4.93 -18.65 3.60
N ARG A 107 -3.92 -17.98 3.08
CA ARG A 107 -3.79 -16.52 3.13
C ARG A 107 -4.45 -15.90 1.90
N HIS A 108 -5.25 -14.86 2.13
CA HIS A 108 -5.89 -14.03 1.12
C HIS A 108 -5.50 -12.57 1.37
N THR A 109 -5.17 -11.84 0.30
CA THR A 109 -4.88 -10.41 0.35
C THR A 109 -5.72 -9.70 -0.69
N PHE A 110 -6.42 -8.64 -0.29
CA PHE A 110 -7.32 -7.86 -1.16
C PHE A 110 -7.57 -6.48 -0.56
N THR A 111 -8.07 -5.55 -1.37
CA THR A 111 -8.45 -4.20 -0.93
C THR A 111 -9.96 -4.09 -0.79
N VAL A 112 -10.42 -3.52 0.32
CA VAL A 112 -11.85 -3.24 0.58
C VAL A 112 -12.07 -1.74 0.62
N PRO A 113 -12.97 -1.16 -0.20
CA PRO A 113 -13.33 0.24 -0.07
C PRO A 113 -13.78 0.56 1.35
N ALA A 114 -13.27 1.65 1.94
CA ALA A 114 -13.53 2.02 3.32
C ALA A 114 -15.05 2.16 3.60
N LYS A 115 -15.82 2.61 2.59
CA LYS A 115 -17.29 2.71 2.63
C LYS A 115 -18.00 1.36 2.78
N GLN A 116 -17.40 0.28 2.28
CA GLN A 116 -17.97 -1.07 2.32
C GLN A 116 -17.50 -1.89 3.52
N PHE A 117 -16.36 -1.52 4.12
CA PHE A 117 -15.77 -2.23 5.25
C PHE A 117 -16.76 -2.45 6.42
N PRO A 118 -17.58 -1.45 6.85
CA PRO A 118 -18.55 -1.65 7.93
C PRO A 118 -19.63 -2.68 7.63
N GLY A 119 -19.94 -2.88 6.35
CA GLY A 119 -20.99 -3.80 5.90
C GLY A 119 -20.62 -5.28 6.06
N MET A 120 -19.33 -5.62 6.12
CA MET A 120 -18.81 -7.01 6.12
C MET A 120 -19.23 -7.87 4.91
N GLY A 121 -19.85 -7.27 3.87
CA GLY A 121 -20.22 -7.98 2.64
C GLY A 121 -19.00 -8.47 1.84
N TRP A 122 -17.89 -7.73 1.94
CA TRP A 122 -16.59 -8.05 1.37
C TRP A 122 -16.05 -9.45 1.77
N VAL A 123 -16.51 -9.99 2.90
CA VAL A 123 -16.13 -11.34 3.35
C VAL A 123 -16.56 -12.39 2.33
N ALA A 124 -17.82 -12.35 1.89
CA ALA A 124 -18.33 -13.32 0.92
C ALA A 124 -17.74 -13.09 -0.47
N GLU A 125 -17.51 -11.82 -0.82
CA GLU A 125 -16.92 -11.40 -2.10
C GLU A 125 -15.49 -11.93 -2.27
N HIS A 126 -14.61 -11.74 -1.29
CA HIS A 126 -13.18 -12.06 -1.42
C HIS A 126 -12.77 -13.41 -0.83
N LEU A 127 -13.48 -13.91 0.20
CA LEU A 127 -13.17 -15.19 0.84
C LEU A 127 -14.13 -16.32 0.44
N GLY A 128 -15.19 -15.98 -0.29
CA GLY A 128 -16.20 -16.93 -0.75
C GLY A 128 -17.13 -17.42 0.36
N ALA A 129 -18.06 -18.31 -0.03
CA ALA A 129 -19.13 -18.80 0.84
C ALA A 129 -18.66 -19.61 2.06
N GLY A 130 -17.39 -20.03 2.10
CA GLY A 130 -16.81 -20.75 3.24
C GLY A 130 -16.45 -19.85 4.42
N ALA A 131 -16.36 -18.53 4.21
CA ALA A 131 -16.11 -17.57 5.28
C ALA A 131 -17.42 -17.19 5.98
N ILE A 132 -17.47 -17.44 7.28
CA ILE A 132 -18.68 -17.31 8.09
C ILE A 132 -18.44 -16.24 9.15
N VAL A 133 -19.29 -15.22 9.15
CA VAL A 133 -19.53 -14.35 10.31
C VAL A 133 -20.69 -14.96 11.09
N GLN A 134 -20.49 -15.27 12.36
CA GLN A 134 -21.47 -15.99 13.16
C GLN A 134 -22.76 -15.17 13.34
N PRO A 135 -23.93 -15.82 13.38
CA PRO A 135 -25.19 -15.12 13.63
C PRO A 135 -25.26 -14.65 15.08
N GLY A 136 -25.87 -13.48 15.31
CA GLY A 136 -26.13 -12.97 16.65
C GLY A 136 -26.17 -11.45 16.71
N PHE A 137 -26.87 -10.93 17.70
CA PHE A 137 -26.97 -9.48 17.91
C PHE A 137 -25.57 -8.90 18.19
N GLY A 138 -25.16 -7.93 17.37
CA GLY A 138 -23.87 -7.27 17.48
C GLY A 138 -22.65 -8.09 17.04
N ILE A 139 -22.78 -9.38 16.67
CA ILE A 139 -21.62 -10.22 16.30
C ILE A 139 -20.86 -9.63 15.12
N LYS A 140 -21.57 -9.13 14.10
CA LYS A 140 -20.97 -8.45 12.95
C LYS A 140 -20.14 -7.23 13.39
N ASP A 141 -20.67 -6.42 14.29
CA ASP A 141 -20.00 -5.22 14.79
C ASP A 141 -18.78 -5.57 15.65
N HIS A 142 -18.89 -6.63 16.46
CA HIS A 142 -17.75 -7.17 17.19
C HIS A 142 -16.69 -7.76 16.26
N ALA A 143 -17.07 -8.46 15.19
CA ALA A 143 -16.13 -8.99 14.19
C ALA A 143 -15.36 -7.85 13.49
N ARG A 144 -16.07 -6.84 12.99
CA ARG A 144 -15.47 -5.64 12.40
C ARG A 144 -14.52 -4.94 13.37
N THR A 145 -14.97 -4.75 14.62
CA THR A 145 -14.16 -4.11 15.67
C THR A 145 -12.93 -4.95 15.99
N ALA A 146 -13.08 -6.28 16.10
CA ALA A 146 -11.97 -7.20 16.33
C ALA A 146 -10.92 -7.10 15.23
N VAL A 147 -11.33 -7.03 13.95
CA VAL A 147 -10.40 -6.82 12.83
C VAL A 147 -9.60 -5.52 13.04
N GLN A 148 -10.27 -4.39 13.30
CA GLN A 148 -9.59 -3.10 13.50
C GLN A 148 -8.67 -3.12 14.73
N THR A 149 -9.16 -3.59 15.87
CA THR A 149 -8.40 -3.65 17.12
C THR A 149 -7.17 -4.55 17.00
N LEU A 150 -7.32 -5.73 16.39
CA LEU A 150 -6.21 -6.68 16.22
C LEU A 150 -5.25 -6.29 15.09
N SER A 151 -5.56 -5.27 14.29
CA SER A 151 -4.65 -4.79 13.25
C SER A 151 -3.45 -4.03 13.83
N GLY A 152 -3.60 -3.44 15.02
CA GLY A 152 -2.54 -2.66 15.65
C GLY A 152 -2.31 -1.33 14.94
N GLU A 153 -1.04 -0.94 14.80
CA GLU A 153 -0.66 0.24 14.01
C GLU A 153 -0.88 -0.04 12.52
N ILE A 154 -1.69 0.81 11.88
CA ILE A 154 -2.04 0.70 10.47
C ILE A 154 -1.35 1.85 9.74
N PRO A 155 -0.33 1.58 8.89
CA PRO A 155 0.30 2.62 8.09
C PRO A 155 -0.71 3.21 7.10
N ALA A 156 -0.73 4.54 7.01
CA ALA A 156 -1.45 5.23 5.95
C ALA A 156 -0.54 5.37 4.73
N ARG A 157 -1.02 5.02 3.54
CA ARG A 157 -0.31 5.27 2.28
C ARG A 157 -1.21 5.94 1.27
N ARG A 158 -0.64 6.78 0.41
CA ARG A 158 -1.33 7.37 -0.72
C ARG A 158 -0.70 6.86 -2.00
N VAL A 159 -1.55 6.37 -2.89
CA VAL A 159 -1.18 5.87 -4.21
C VAL A 159 -1.86 6.74 -5.24
N TYR A 160 -1.11 7.19 -6.24
CA TYR A 160 -1.64 7.91 -7.38
C TYR A 160 -1.79 6.95 -8.56
N ALA A 161 -3.00 6.89 -9.13
CA ALA A 161 -3.33 6.01 -10.25
C ALA A 161 -3.24 6.74 -11.60
N HIS A 162 -2.52 7.87 -11.66
CA HIS A 162 -2.40 8.72 -12.84
C HIS A 162 -1.01 9.36 -12.97
N THR A 163 -0.67 9.84 -14.16
CA THR A 163 0.55 10.63 -14.41
C THR A 163 0.27 12.13 -14.48
N GLY A 164 1.30 12.96 -14.65
CA GLY A 164 1.16 14.40 -14.84
C GLY A 164 1.25 15.20 -13.55
N TRP A 165 0.96 16.50 -13.63
CA TRP A 165 1.12 17.42 -12.50
C TRP A 165 0.09 17.18 -11.41
N ARG A 166 0.58 17.07 -10.18
CA ARG A 166 -0.23 17.02 -8.96
C ARG A 166 0.41 17.90 -7.89
N LYS A 167 -0.42 18.70 -7.23
CA LYS A 167 0.03 19.44 -6.04
C LYS A 167 0.01 18.51 -4.83
N ILE A 168 1.17 18.28 -4.22
CA ILE A 168 1.34 17.42 -3.06
C ILE A 168 1.97 18.26 -1.95
N GLY A 169 1.23 18.42 -0.84
CA GLY A 169 1.58 19.45 0.15
C GLY A 169 1.55 20.85 -0.48
N ASP A 170 2.68 21.55 -0.39
CA ASP A 170 2.83 22.90 -0.95
C ASP A 170 3.56 22.91 -2.31
N GLU A 171 3.98 21.76 -2.83
CA GLU A 171 4.79 21.65 -4.03
C GLU A 171 4.02 21.04 -5.21
N TRP A 172 4.39 21.45 -6.42
CA TRP A 172 3.94 20.81 -7.65
C TRP A 172 4.95 19.76 -8.07
N LEU A 173 4.47 18.53 -8.18
CA LEU A 173 5.26 17.37 -8.57
C LEU A 173 4.65 16.76 -9.82
N TYR A 174 5.51 16.28 -10.71
CA TYR A 174 5.11 15.58 -11.92
C TYR A 174 5.16 14.08 -11.67
N LEU A 175 4.01 13.43 -11.72
CA LEU A 175 3.85 11.99 -11.46
C LEU A 175 4.16 11.16 -12.71
N HIS A 176 4.91 10.08 -12.53
CA HIS A 176 5.25 9.08 -13.54
C HIS A 176 5.24 7.69 -12.90
N ALA A 177 5.34 6.62 -13.69
CA ALA A 177 5.21 5.23 -13.19
C ALA A 177 6.23 4.83 -12.11
N GLY A 178 7.36 5.54 -12.03
CA GLY A 178 8.43 5.32 -11.07
C GLY A 178 8.38 6.24 -9.83
N GLY A 179 7.37 7.10 -9.72
CA GLY A 179 7.22 8.05 -8.61
C GLY A 179 6.93 9.47 -9.08
N ALA A 180 7.67 10.45 -8.56
CA ALA A 180 7.47 11.84 -8.91
C ALA A 180 8.78 12.62 -9.03
N VAL A 181 8.78 13.60 -9.94
CA VAL A 181 9.89 14.54 -10.16
C VAL A 181 9.44 15.99 -9.92
N GLY A 182 10.36 16.85 -9.47
CA GLY A 182 10.09 18.25 -9.12
C GLY A 182 10.14 18.52 -7.62
N GLY A 183 9.92 19.78 -7.22
CA GLY A 183 10.06 20.25 -5.83
C GLY A 183 11.23 21.22 -5.64
N SER A 184 11.19 22.03 -4.57
CA SER A 184 12.14 23.13 -4.32
C SER A 184 13.53 22.67 -3.89
N ALA A 185 13.70 21.37 -3.66
CA ALA A 185 14.98 20.72 -3.50
C ALA A 185 15.02 19.61 -4.56
N GLY A 186 16.07 19.58 -5.38
CA GLY A 186 16.42 18.39 -6.19
C GLY A 186 16.84 17.20 -5.32
N GLY A 187 16.10 16.94 -4.25
CA GLY A 187 16.21 15.78 -3.40
C GLY A 187 15.45 14.63 -4.02
N GLU A 188 16.04 13.45 -3.89
CA GLU A 188 15.45 12.12 -4.10
C GLU A 188 13.92 12.17 -4.10
N GLY A 189 13.33 11.78 -5.24
CA GLY A 189 11.93 11.98 -5.58
C GLY A 189 11.01 11.81 -4.37
N SER A 190 10.05 12.73 -4.23
CA SER A 190 9.03 12.63 -3.18
C SER A 190 8.51 11.18 -3.12
N GLU A 191 8.27 10.66 -1.92
CA GLU A 191 7.73 9.31 -1.66
C GLU A 191 6.32 9.07 -2.24
N ALA A 192 5.89 9.84 -3.25
CA ALA A 192 4.67 9.62 -4.01
C ALA A 192 4.74 8.24 -4.69
N GLN A 193 3.93 7.32 -4.21
CA GLN A 193 3.74 6.02 -4.83
C GLN A 193 2.77 6.21 -6.00
N VAL A 194 3.19 5.82 -7.19
CA VAL A 194 2.36 5.84 -8.39
C VAL A 194 2.15 4.40 -8.83
N GLU A 195 0.90 3.97 -8.99
CA GLU A 195 0.57 2.62 -9.47
C GLU A 195 -0.31 2.74 -10.71
N LEU A 196 0.29 2.55 -11.88
CA LEU A 196 -0.42 2.54 -13.16
C LEU A 196 -0.79 1.10 -13.56
N SER A 197 -1.81 0.96 -14.41
CA SER A 197 -2.32 -0.34 -14.83
C SER A 197 -2.25 -0.53 -16.36
N GLY A 198 -2.28 -1.80 -16.78
CA GLY A 198 -2.34 -2.18 -18.19
C GLY A 198 -1.20 -1.59 -19.02
N ALA A 199 -1.55 -1.01 -20.17
CA ALA A 199 -0.62 -0.43 -21.14
C ALA A 199 0.11 0.84 -20.65
N LEU A 200 -0.25 1.37 -19.48
CA LEU A 200 0.33 2.62 -18.95
C LEU A 200 1.48 2.37 -17.96
N ARG A 201 1.81 1.11 -17.65
CA ARG A 201 2.79 0.75 -16.62
C ARG A 201 4.21 1.23 -16.90
N GLU A 202 4.60 1.31 -18.17
CA GLU A 202 5.98 1.62 -18.59
C GLU A 202 6.23 3.13 -18.75
N ARG A 203 5.33 3.99 -18.21
CA ARG A 203 5.45 5.46 -18.26
C ARG A 203 6.42 6.00 -17.21
N GLU A 204 7.62 5.42 -17.15
CA GLU A 204 8.64 5.75 -16.15
C GLU A 204 9.65 6.78 -16.67
N LEU A 205 9.83 7.86 -15.91
CA LEU A 205 10.88 8.85 -16.12
C LEU A 205 12.05 8.59 -15.16
N PRO A 206 13.28 9.03 -15.50
CA PRO A 206 14.37 9.08 -14.54
C PRO A 206 13.99 9.93 -13.32
N THR A 207 14.12 9.37 -12.13
CA THR A 207 13.79 10.06 -10.87
C THR A 207 14.83 11.12 -10.49
N ALA A 208 16.08 10.94 -10.91
CA ALA A 208 17.12 11.95 -10.85
C ALA A 208 17.21 12.67 -12.19
N SER A 209 17.24 14.00 -12.16
CA SER A 209 17.55 14.77 -13.37
C SER A 209 18.98 14.46 -13.80
N PRO A 210 19.21 14.11 -15.09
CA PRO A 210 20.57 13.92 -15.57
C PRO A 210 21.34 15.24 -15.48
N GLU A 211 22.63 15.18 -15.18
CA GLU A 211 23.50 16.34 -15.07
C GLU A 211 24.69 16.24 -16.04
N GLY A 212 25.35 17.38 -16.31
CA GLY A 212 26.58 17.42 -17.09
C GLY A 212 26.46 16.81 -18.50
N GLU A 213 27.36 15.88 -18.84
CA GLU A 213 27.38 15.19 -20.15
C GLU A 213 26.14 14.32 -20.39
N GLU A 214 25.55 13.74 -19.35
CA GLU A 214 24.34 12.92 -19.48
C GLU A 214 23.15 13.78 -19.92
N MET A 215 22.98 14.94 -19.28
CA MET A 215 21.97 15.92 -19.66
C MET A 215 22.16 16.39 -21.11
N LEU A 216 23.39 16.74 -21.48
CA LEU A 216 23.71 17.15 -22.85
C LEU A 216 23.44 16.02 -23.86
N GLY A 217 23.75 14.78 -23.49
CA GLY A 217 23.46 13.58 -24.28
C GLY A 217 21.97 13.39 -24.51
N ALA A 218 21.16 13.48 -23.46
CA ALA A 218 19.69 13.37 -23.55
C ALA A 218 19.08 14.46 -24.44
N VAL A 219 19.52 15.72 -24.29
CA VAL A 219 19.07 16.83 -25.14
C VAL A 219 19.45 16.60 -26.60
N ARG A 220 20.70 16.17 -26.86
CA ARG A 220 21.15 15.85 -28.23
C ARG A 220 20.37 14.69 -28.85
N ALA A 221 20.07 13.65 -28.07
CA ALA A 221 19.29 12.51 -28.53
C ALA A 221 17.87 12.92 -28.93
N SER A 222 17.21 13.74 -28.10
CA SER A 222 15.89 14.28 -28.43
C SER A 222 15.92 15.17 -29.68
N LEU A 223 16.93 16.06 -29.81
CA LEU A 223 17.08 16.88 -31.01
C LEU A 223 17.43 16.09 -32.27
N ALA A 224 18.11 14.95 -32.15
CA ALA A 224 18.43 14.09 -33.29
C ALA A 224 17.16 13.52 -33.98
N LEU A 225 16.03 13.46 -33.27
CA LEU A 225 14.74 13.07 -33.85
C LEU A 225 14.26 14.04 -34.95
N LEU A 226 14.75 15.28 -34.95
CA LEU A 226 14.44 16.25 -36.00
C LEU A 226 14.97 15.84 -37.38
N GLU A 227 15.99 14.98 -37.41
CA GLU A 227 16.65 14.50 -38.63
C GLU A 227 16.03 13.20 -39.18
N VAL A 228 15.09 12.57 -38.46
CA VAL A 228 14.48 11.28 -38.86
C VAL A 228 13.51 11.44 -40.03
N ALA A 229 12.85 12.59 -40.14
CA ALA A 229 11.86 12.90 -41.16
C ALA A 229 11.98 14.38 -41.59
N PRO A 230 11.39 14.79 -42.74
CA PRO A 230 11.34 16.19 -43.13
C PRO A 230 10.83 17.09 -41.99
N GLY A 231 11.38 18.30 -41.86
CA GLY A 231 11.06 19.20 -40.74
C GLY A 231 9.58 19.53 -40.57
N GLY A 232 8.78 19.50 -41.65
CA GLY A 232 7.33 19.65 -41.58
C GLY A 232 6.60 18.51 -40.84
N ILE A 233 7.27 17.39 -40.59
CA ILE A 233 6.77 16.23 -39.84
C ILE A 233 7.45 16.16 -38.46
N SER A 234 8.78 16.21 -38.41
CA SER A 234 9.52 16.00 -37.16
C SER A 234 9.39 17.18 -36.19
N TYR A 235 9.26 18.42 -36.67
CA TYR A 235 9.22 19.59 -35.80
C TYR A 235 7.90 19.67 -35.00
N PRO A 236 6.71 19.48 -35.63
CA PRO A 236 5.46 19.42 -34.87
C PRO A 236 5.41 18.27 -33.87
N LEU A 237 5.97 17.11 -34.20
CA LEU A 237 6.00 15.96 -33.30
C LEU A 237 6.88 16.21 -32.07
N LEU A 238 8.09 16.76 -32.25
CA LEU A 238 8.93 17.12 -31.11
C LEU A 238 8.28 18.23 -30.27
N ALA A 239 7.67 19.22 -30.93
CA ALA A 239 6.96 20.28 -30.24
C ALA A 239 5.79 19.74 -29.41
N ALA A 240 5.04 18.76 -29.92
CA ALA A 240 3.97 18.09 -29.15
C ALA A 240 4.53 17.32 -27.96
N ALA A 241 5.65 16.61 -28.14
CA ALA A 241 6.33 15.91 -27.05
C ALA A 241 6.76 16.86 -25.93
N TYR A 242 7.20 18.09 -26.23
CA TYR A 242 7.50 19.08 -25.19
C TYR A 242 6.28 19.84 -24.69
N ARG A 243 5.23 19.95 -25.50
CA ARG A 243 4.03 20.71 -25.17
C ARG A 243 3.18 20.00 -24.12
N ALA A 244 3.11 18.66 -24.13
CA ALA A 244 2.21 17.90 -23.25
C ALA A 244 2.36 18.25 -21.75
N PRO A 245 3.56 18.34 -21.15
CA PRO A 245 3.73 18.68 -19.74
C PRO A 245 3.53 20.15 -19.41
N LEU A 246 3.26 21.02 -20.39
CA LEU A 246 3.09 22.45 -20.16
C LEU A 246 1.64 22.86 -19.90
N GLY A 247 0.75 21.89 -19.68
CA GLY A 247 -0.66 22.06 -19.34
C GLY A 247 -1.61 21.70 -20.49
N GLU A 248 -2.90 21.96 -20.30
CA GLU A 248 -3.94 21.58 -21.25
C GLU A 248 -3.70 22.13 -22.66
N SER A 249 -3.98 21.31 -23.68
CA SER A 249 -3.84 21.67 -25.09
C SER A 249 -5.05 21.16 -25.89
N ASP A 250 -5.55 21.97 -26.81
CA ASP A 250 -6.72 21.67 -27.66
C ASP A 250 -6.32 21.21 -29.07
N LEU A 251 -5.21 20.47 -29.18
CA LEU A 251 -4.63 20.05 -30.45
C LEU A 251 -4.44 18.54 -30.52
N SER A 252 -4.46 18.02 -31.74
CA SER A 252 -4.05 16.65 -32.05
C SER A 252 -3.24 16.65 -33.35
N ILE A 253 -2.25 15.77 -33.43
CA ILE A 253 -1.44 15.58 -34.64
C ILE A 253 -1.81 14.25 -35.26
N HIS A 254 -2.15 14.26 -36.55
CA HIS A 254 -2.46 13.06 -37.30
C HIS A 254 -1.32 12.77 -38.28
N LEU A 255 -0.66 11.62 -38.11
CA LEU A 255 0.38 11.14 -39.03
C LEU A 255 -0.24 10.30 -40.14
N SER A 256 -0.28 10.86 -41.34
CA SER A 256 -0.84 10.20 -42.52
C SER A 256 0.24 9.83 -43.54
N GLY A 257 0.07 8.69 -44.20
CA GLY A 257 0.96 8.24 -45.26
C GLY A 257 0.74 6.75 -45.58
N PRO A 258 1.34 6.24 -46.66
CA PRO A 258 1.23 4.83 -47.04
C PRO A 258 1.63 3.87 -45.91
N THR A 259 1.08 2.65 -45.97
CA THR A 259 1.49 1.57 -45.07
C THR A 259 2.97 1.22 -45.30
N GLY A 260 3.73 0.99 -44.22
CA GLY A 260 5.14 0.64 -44.29
C GLY A 260 6.12 1.82 -44.29
N GLU A 261 5.63 3.07 -44.29
CA GLU A 261 6.47 4.28 -44.24
C GLU A 261 6.90 4.69 -42.81
N GLY A 262 6.82 3.77 -41.84
CA GLY A 262 7.36 3.98 -40.50
C GLY A 262 6.60 4.97 -39.60
N LYS A 263 5.31 5.23 -39.85
CA LYS A 263 4.50 6.19 -39.07
C LYS A 263 4.45 5.84 -37.57
N SER A 264 4.11 4.58 -37.26
CA SER A 264 4.00 4.08 -35.89
C SER A 264 5.35 4.09 -35.17
N GLU A 265 6.42 3.70 -35.86
CA GLU A 265 7.79 3.76 -35.34
C GLU A 265 8.24 5.20 -35.05
N LEU A 266 7.96 6.13 -35.97
CA LEU A 266 8.27 7.54 -35.78
C LEU A 266 7.50 8.10 -34.58
N ALA A 267 6.20 7.79 -34.46
CA ALA A 267 5.36 8.23 -33.36
C ALA A 267 5.89 7.68 -32.01
N ALA A 268 6.29 6.41 -31.98
CA ALA A 268 6.84 5.75 -30.79
C ALA A 268 8.10 6.47 -30.25
N LEU A 269 9.01 6.90 -31.13
CA LEU A 269 10.19 7.67 -30.73
C LEU A 269 9.83 8.96 -29.97
N PHE A 270 8.72 9.59 -30.30
CA PHE A 270 8.26 10.78 -29.57
C PHE A 270 7.57 10.44 -28.25
N GLN A 271 6.79 9.35 -28.14
CA GLN A 271 6.26 8.97 -26.82
C GLN A 271 7.34 8.49 -25.85
N GLN A 272 8.50 8.03 -26.33
CA GLN A 272 9.61 7.61 -25.47
C GLN A 272 10.18 8.73 -24.57
N HIS A 273 9.82 9.99 -24.81
CA HIS A 273 10.05 11.08 -23.85
C HIS A 273 9.34 10.84 -22.49
N TYR A 274 8.37 9.94 -22.45
CA TYR A 274 7.55 9.60 -21.28
C TYR A 274 7.79 8.19 -20.74
N GLY A 275 8.77 7.48 -21.29
CA GLY A 275 9.14 6.12 -20.88
C GLY A 275 10.03 5.45 -21.92
N ALA A 276 11.22 5.02 -21.53
CA ALA A 276 12.22 4.50 -22.46
C ALA A 276 11.74 3.24 -23.22
N GLU A 277 10.92 2.41 -22.58
CA GLU A 277 10.41 1.15 -23.12
C GLU A 277 9.17 1.31 -24.01
N LEU A 278 8.70 2.55 -24.22
CA LEU A 278 7.46 2.85 -24.96
C LEU A 278 7.63 2.77 -26.49
N ASP A 279 8.03 1.61 -27.00
CA ASP A 279 8.21 1.34 -28.42
C ASP A 279 6.88 1.25 -29.22
N ALA A 280 6.95 0.95 -30.52
CA ALA A 280 5.79 0.85 -31.40
C ALA A 280 4.79 -0.26 -31.03
N ARG A 281 5.13 -1.18 -30.11
CA ARG A 281 4.20 -2.19 -29.58
C ARG A 281 3.45 -1.70 -28.35
N SER A 282 3.86 -0.56 -27.81
CA SER A 282 3.26 0.09 -26.66
C SER A 282 2.27 1.19 -27.05
N LEU A 283 1.92 1.28 -28.34
CA LEU A 283 0.90 2.20 -28.83
C LEU A 283 -0.50 1.72 -28.41
N LEU A 284 -1.39 2.66 -28.17
CA LEU A 284 -2.80 2.35 -27.93
C LEU A 284 -3.50 2.25 -29.29
N SER A 285 -4.58 1.45 -29.36
CA SER A 285 -5.24 1.14 -30.63
C SER A 285 -6.63 1.77 -30.73
N TRP A 286 -6.95 2.29 -31.92
CA TRP A 286 -8.29 2.74 -32.29
C TRP A 286 -9.34 1.62 -32.28
N GLU A 287 -8.92 0.34 -32.31
CA GLU A 287 -9.84 -0.80 -32.18
C GLU A 287 -10.39 -0.96 -30.75
N SER A 288 -9.85 -0.22 -29.78
CA SER A 288 -10.37 -0.17 -28.41
C SER A 288 -11.70 0.59 -28.34
N THR A 289 -12.49 0.35 -27.29
CA THR A 289 -13.73 1.11 -27.08
C THR A 289 -13.43 2.58 -26.73
N GLU A 290 -14.30 3.50 -27.15
CA GLU A 290 -14.23 4.94 -26.81
C GLU A 290 -13.97 5.18 -25.32
N ASN A 291 -14.76 4.56 -24.44
CA ASN A 291 -14.58 4.66 -22.99
C ASN A 291 -13.19 4.22 -22.50
N ALA A 292 -12.56 3.24 -23.15
CA ALA A 292 -11.23 2.76 -22.77
C ALA A 292 -10.15 3.75 -23.19
N ILE A 293 -10.28 4.33 -24.39
CA ILE A 293 -9.38 5.38 -24.89
C ILE A 293 -9.49 6.62 -24.02
N GLU A 294 -10.71 7.07 -23.72
CA GLU A 294 -10.95 8.21 -22.82
C GLU A 294 -10.39 7.96 -21.42
N GLY A 295 -10.59 6.76 -20.86
CA GLY A 295 -10.02 6.38 -19.58
C GLY A 295 -8.48 6.42 -19.57
N GLN A 296 -7.84 5.91 -20.63
CA GLN A 296 -6.38 5.98 -20.76
C GLN A 296 -5.87 7.42 -20.92
N ALA A 297 -6.56 8.24 -21.72
CA ALA A 297 -6.26 9.66 -21.88
C ALA A 297 -6.36 10.40 -20.53
N PHE A 298 -7.43 10.13 -19.79
CA PHE A 298 -7.66 10.67 -18.46
C PHE A 298 -6.55 10.29 -17.48
N THR A 299 -6.12 9.02 -17.46
CA THR A 299 -5.01 8.55 -16.61
C THR A 299 -3.68 9.19 -17.00
N LEU A 300 -3.41 9.38 -18.31
CA LEU A 300 -2.14 9.91 -18.81
C LEU A 300 -1.96 11.42 -18.57
N LYS A 301 -3.04 12.20 -18.65
CA LYS A 301 -3.04 13.66 -18.45
C LYS A 301 -2.00 14.38 -19.33
N ASP A 302 -0.87 14.76 -18.72
CA ASP A 302 0.17 15.64 -19.26
C ASP A 302 1.23 14.90 -20.08
N GLN A 303 0.89 13.72 -20.63
CA GLN A 303 1.75 12.89 -21.47
C GLN A 303 1.20 12.74 -22.89
N LEU A 304 2.07 12.41 -23.84
CA LEU A 304 1.61 12.00 -25.17
C LEU A 304 0.81 10.68 -25.09
N LEU A 305 -0.39 10.73 -25.66
CA LEU A 305 -1.21 9.59 -26.03
C LEU A 305 -1.10 9.38 -27.55
N ILE A 306 -0.70 8.19 -27.96
CA ILE A 306 -0.63 7.82 -29.38
C ILE A 306 -1.63 6.71 -29.63
N LEU A 307 -2.51 6.95 -30.62
CA LEU A 307 -3.50 6.00 -31.11
C LEU A 307 -3.13 5.56 -32.53
N ASP A 308 -2.94 4.26 -32.70
CA ASP A 308 -2.61 3.61 -33.98
C ASP A 308 -3.75 2.71 -34.44
N ASP A 309 -3.80 2.43 -35.75
CA ASP A 309 -4.81 1.55 -36.38
C ASP A 309 -4.44 0.07 -36.26
#